data_AF-A0A969FI77-F1
#
_entry.id   AF-A0A969FI77-F1
#
_cell.length_a   1.000
_cell.length_b   1.000
_cell.length_c   1.000
_cell.angle_alpha   90.00
_cell.angle_beta   90.00
_cell.angle_gamma   90.00
#
_symmetry.space_group_name_H-M   'P 1'
#
loop_
_entity.id
_entity.type
_entity.pdbx_description
1 polymer ?
#
loop_
_entity_poly.entity_id
_entity_poly.type
_entity_poly.pdbx_seq_one_letter_code
_entity_poly.pdbx_strand_id
1 'polypeptide(L)'
;MPKPRKPTPLRSRSRPDHADLWERYARSCRHAGDFQNALVAYDRLLVLTPDRPDAILDRGFILERLQRTSDALASYDRLLQHQPDNIDAWIAKGMALRSPEPTSARACFDRAIAIEERSAAAWYGKGLVALDAQQDNTALDAFNRSTHLDPDFAPSWLERGRLLLRLERYDDATIAFDNALQIQPDNADAWIERGRALAAMKRHDVAITSYDKAIDLSRDRDRVTTASAEFARGAALAAVNRSDDAIAAYDLGLDHDITQLDGHRDRCLLLERFERFDAALLGYDRALTLWPEHLDLWFARGALLCKLRRHEEALANYDRIVQLQATSSEGWLQRCAVLERLNRPQEARQSFAIAEQIDPSLKYGDRRKAFSSLNLG
;
A
#
# COMPACT_ATOMS: atom_id res chain seq x y z
N MET A 1 52.58 -24.11 62.49
CA MET A 1 51.24 -23.50 62.44
C MET A 1 51.21 -22.47 61.33
N PRO A 2 50.49 -22.68 60.21
CA PRO A 2 50.46 -21.74 59.11
C PRO A 2 49.53 -20.56 59.42
N LYS A 3 49.95 -19.34 59.08
CA LYS A 3 49.17 -18.11 59.26
C LYS A 3 47.88 -18.15 58.41
N PRO A 4 46.75 -17.58 58.88
CA PRO A 4 45.51 -17.57 58.12
C PRO A 4 45.65 -16.72 56.86
N ARG A 5 45.34 -17.30 55.70
CA ARG A 5 45.23 -16.58 54.42
C ARG A 5 44.06 -15.59 54.53
N LYS A 6 44.31 -14.30 54.27
CA LYS A 6 43.26 -13.29 54.10
C LYS A 6 42.37 -13.71 52.92
N PRO A 7 41.03 -13.59 53.03
CA PRO A 7 40.14 -13.89 51.92
C PRO A 7 40.42 -12.92 50.77
N THR A 8 40.74 -13.47 49.61
CA THR A 8 40.79 -12.75 48.33
C THR A 8 39.40 -12.14 48.08
N PRO A 9 39.26 -10.85 47.73
CA PRO A 9 37.96 -10.33 47.38
C PRO A 9 37.48 -11.07 46.13
N LEU A 10 36.35 -11.77 46.26
CA LEU A 10 35.57 -12.26 45.13
C LEU A 10 35.39 -11.08 44.19
N ARG A 11 35.96 -11.16 42.97
CA ARG A 11 35.65 -10.23 41.88
C ARG A 11 34.12 -10.16 41.81
N SER A 12 33.57 -9.01 42.14
CA SER A 12 32.15 -8.72 42.01
C SER A 12 31.77 -9.03 40.57
N ARG A 13 30.86 -10.00 40.39
CA ARG A 13 30.06 -10.05 39.17
C ARG A 13 29.37 -8.69 39.09
N SER A 14 29.81 -7.87 38.15
CA SER A 14 29.32 -6.52 37.91
C SER A 14 27.80 -6.56 37.80
N ARG A 15 27.10 -5.95 38.77
CA ARG A 15 25.69 -5.61 38.59
C ARG A 15 25.63 -4.68 37.37
N PRO A 16 24.77 -4.95 36.37
CA PRO A 16 24.57 -4.01 35.27
C PRO A 16 24.25 -2.63 35.86
N ASP A 17 24.81 -1.57 35.27
CA ASP A 17 24.42 -0.22 35.67
C ASP A 17 22.90 -0.06 35.46
N HIS A 18 22.23 0.73 36.32
CA HIS A 18 20.79 0.93 36.21
C HIS A 18 20.43 1.53 34.84
N ALA A 19 21.33 2.32 34.23
CA ALA A 19 21.19 2.82 32.86
C ALA A 19 21.15 1.69 31.82
N ASP A 20 22.07 0.72 31.89
CA ASP A 20 22.11 -0.42 30.95
C ASP A 20 20.85 -1.28 31.04
N LEU A 21 20.25 -1.39 32.23
CA LEU A 21 18.98 -2.10 32.42
C LEU A 21 17.82 -1.36 31.74
N TRP A 22 17.73 -0.04 31.92
CA TRP A 22 16.71 0.78 31.26
C TRP A 22 16.86 0.77 29.74
N GLU A 23 18.10 0.81 29.24
CA GLU A 23 18.39 0.73 27.81
C GLU A 23 17.94 -0.61 27.20
N ARG A 24 18.30 -1.73 27.84
CA ARG A 24 17.86 -3.06 27.39
C ARG A 24 16.34 -3.21 27.44
N TYR A 25 15.73 -2.71 28.50
CA TYR A 25 14.27 -2.73 28.64
C TYR A 25 13.60 -1.87 27.56
N ALA A 26 14.11 -0.66 27.31
CA ALA A 26 13.61 0.25 26.27
C ALA A 26 13.69 -0.39 24.87
N ARG A 27 14.82 -1.00 24.52
CA ARG A 27 14.99 -1.72 23.25
C ARG A 27 14.05 -2.93 23.15
N SER A 28 13.89 -3.69 24.24
CA SER A 28 12.97 -4.82 24.26
C SER A 28 11.51 -4.38 24.04
N CYS A 29 11.06 -3.32 24.72
CA CYS A 29 9.74 -2.74 24.53
C CYS A 29 9.57 -2.20 23.10
N ARG A 30 10.59 -1.53 22.55
CA ARG A 30 10.60 -1.04 21.16
C ARG A 30 10.41 -2.19 20.16
N HIS A 31 11.15 -3.30 20.34
CA HIS A 31 11.00 -4.48 19.47
C HIS A 31 9.64 -5.17 19.64
N ALA A 32 9.06 -5.13 20.83
CA ALA A 32 7.72 -5.64 21.08
C ALA A 32 6.59 -4.72 20.58
N GLY A 33 6.91 -3.52 20.07
CA GLY A 33 5.93 -2.52 19.67
C GLY A 33 5.25 -1.79 20.83
N ASP A 34 5.70 -2.02 22.07
CA ASP A 34 5.22 -1.33 23.27
C ASP A 34 5.91 0.03 23.40
N PHE A 35 5.50 0.95 22.53
CA PHE A 35 6.07 2.29 22.43
C PHE A 35 5.87 3.12 23.71
N GLN A 36 4.80 2.87 24.47
CA GLN A 36 4.53 3.59 25.70
C GLN A 36 5.54 3.24 26.79
N ASN A 37 5.79 1.95 27.01
CA ASN A 37 6.80 1.53 28.00
C ASN A 37 8.23 1.80 27.52
N ALA A 38 8.49 1.69 26.21
CA ALA A 38 9.76 2.11 25.63
C ALA A 38 10.06 3.59 25.90
N LEU A 39 9.06 4.47 25.75
CA LEU A 39 9.22 5.89 26.02
C LEU A 39 9.57 6.15 27.49
N VAL A 40 8.83 5.53 28.44
CA VAL A 40 9.11 5.66 29.88
C VAL A 40 10.54 5.20 30.20
N ALA A 41 10.97 4.09 29.60
CA ALA A 41 12.30 3.56 29.80
C ALA A 41 13.40 4.49 29.26
N TYR A 42 13.21 5.07 28.08
CA TYR A 42 14.13 6.07 27.52
C TYR A 42 14.13 7.38 28.32
N ASP A 43 12.98 7.84 28.83
CA ASP A 43 12.92 9.01 29.72
C ASP A 43 13.74 8.76 31.00
N ARG A 44 13.61 7.56 31.60
CA ARG A 44 14.41 7.17 32.78
C ARG A 44 15.90 7.06 32.47
N LEU A 45 16.24 6.51 31.30
CA LEU A 45 17.62 6.42 30.84
C LEU A 45 18.23 7.82 30.68
N LEU A 46 17.53 8.75 30.04
CA LEU A 46 18.02 10.10 29.79
C LEU A 46 18.08 10.97 31.06
N VAL A 47 17.35 10.63 32.12
CA VAL A 47 17.57 11.24 33.44
C VAL A 47 18.92 10.81 34.04
N LEU A 48 19.30 9.55 33.87
CA LEU A 48 20.57 9.02 34.38
C LEU A 48 21.77 9.43 33.52
N THR A 49 21.57 9.45 32.20
CA THR A 49 22.59 9.78 31.20
C THR A 49 22.02 10.76 30.16
N PRO A 50 22.04 12.07 30.45
CA PRO A 50 21.38 13.07 29.60
C PRO A 50 21.99 13.30 28.22
N ASP A 51 23.28 13.00 28.06
CA ASP A 51 24.04 13.22 26.83
C ASP A 51 24.36 11.89 26.12
N ARG A 52 23.31 11.16 25.73
CA ARG A 52 23.43 9.93 24.94
C ARG A 52 22.68 10.10 23.62
N PRO A 53 23.39 10.38 22.52
CA PRO A 53 22.78 10.58 21.20
C PRO A 53 21.84 9.44 20.81
N ASP A 54 22.31 8.20 20.89
CA ASP A 54 21.52 7.01 20.52
C ASP A 54 20.19 6.93 21.28
N ALA A 55 20.20 7.23 22.58
CA ALA A 55 19.00 7.21 23.42
C ALA A 55 18.04 8.37 23.10
N ILE A 56 18.56 9.55 22.74
CA ILE A 56 17.75 10.69 22.31
C ILE A 56 17.11 10.39 20.94
N LEU A 57 17.88 9.80 20.02
CA LEU A 57 17.40 9.39 18.69
C LEU A 57 16.33 8.32 18.79
N ASP A 58 16.59 7.26 19.56
CA ASP A 58 15.62 6.20 19.81
C ASP A 58 14.35 6.75 20.47
N ARG A 59 14.48 7.65 21.46
CA ARG A 59 13.33 8.30 22.07
C ARG A 59 12.52 9.12 21.08
N GLY A 60 13.18 9.90 20.22
CA GLY A 60 12.52 10.67 19.16
C GLY A 60 11.72 9.75 18.22
N PHE A 61 12.33 8.65 17.78
CA PHE A 61 11.66 7.63 16.96
C PHE A 61 10.40 7.07 17.64
N ILE A 62 10.47 6.78 18.95
CA ILE A 62 9.32 6.30 19.73
C ILE A 62 8.21 7.37 19.81
N LEU A 63 8.58 8.64 20.01
CA LEU A 63 7.64 9.76 20.04
C LEU A 63 6.91 9.93 18.70
N GLU A 64 7.60 9.75 17.58
CA GLU A 64 6.98 9.74 16.24
C GLU A 64 5.97 8.60 16.09
N ARG A 65 6.29 7.40 16.56
CA ARG A 65 5.35 6.26 16.56
C ARG A 65 4.11 6.52 17.40
N LEU A 66 4.24 7.35 18.44
CA LEU A 66 3.15 7.82 19.29
C LEU A 66 2.45 9.09 18.75
N GLN A 67 2.75 9.52 17.51
CA GLN A 67 2.20 10.74 16.88
C GLN A 67 2.52 12.04 17.65
N ARG A 68 3.60 12.03 18.45
CA ARG A 68 4.09 13.19 19.21
C ARG A 68 5.28 13.85 18.50
N THR A 69 5.08 14.22 17.25
CA THR A 69 6.14 14.74 16.37
C THR A 69 6.80 16.00 16.93
N SER A 70 6.05 16.90 17.58
CA SER A 70 6.62 18.11 18.22
C SER A 70 7.68 17.76 19.28
N ASP A 71 7.41 16.74 20.09
CA ASP A 71 8.29 16.32 21.18
C ASP A 71 9.53 15.60 20.64
N ALA A 72 9.36 14.84 19.54
CA ALA A 72 10.48 14.23 18.82
C ALA A 72 11.43 15.30 18.27
N LEU A 73 10.89 16.31 17.57
CA LEU A 73 11.65 17.42 17.02
C LEU A 73 12.40 18.19 18.11
N ALA A 74 11.75 18.50 19.24
CA ALA A 74 12.40 19.15 20.37
C ALA A 74 13.57 18.33 20.93
N SER A 75 13.49 17.00 20.87
CA SER A 75 14.56 16.10 21.31
C SER A 75 15.75 16.13 20.35
N TYR A 76 15.48 16.08 19.04
CA TYR A 76 16.52 16.19 18.02
C TYR A 76 17.18 17.57 18.03
N ASP A 77 16.40 18.63 18.21
CA ASP A 77 16.93 20.00 18.31
C ASP A 77 17.86 20.16 19.50
N ARG A 78 17.50 19.58 20.66
CA ARG A 78 18.37 19.58 21.83
C ARG A 78 19.68 18.82 21.58
N LEU A 79 19.63 17.68 20.90
CA LEU A 79 20.84 16.94 20.52
C LEU A 79 21.70 17.78 19.57
N LEU A 80 21.11 18.41 18.56
CA LEU A 80 21.81 19.24 17.58
C LEU A 80 22.39 20.55 18.17
N GLN A 81 21.81 21.07 19.26
CA GLN A 81 22.39 22.20 20.00
C GLN A 81 23.75 21.87 20.63
N HIS A 82 23.91 20.62 21.11
CA HIS A 82 25.14 20.16 21.74
C HIS A 82 26.09 19.51 20.73
N GLN A 83 25.53 18.86 19.70
CA GLN A 83 26.26 18.12 18.68
C GLN A 83 25.75 18.54 17.28
N PRO A 84 26.15 19.71 16.78
CA PRO A 84 25.64 20.26 15.52
C PRO A 84 26.02 19.45 14.28
N ASP A 85 27.05 18.60 14.40
CA ASP A 85 27.52 17.73 13.33
C ASP A 85 27.01 16.29 13.47
N ASN A 86 26.02 16.04 14.35
CA ASN A 86 25.40 14.71 14.49
C ASN A 86 24.48 14.42 13.29
N ILE A 87 24.95 13.54 12.41
CA ILE A 87 24.30 13.23 11.12
C ILE A 87 22.98 12.48 11.35
N ASP A 88 22.97 11.51 12.25
CA ASP A 88 21.78 10.72 12.56
C ASP A 88 20.64 11.60 13.12
N ALA A 89 20.97 12.63 13.90
CA ALA A 89 20.01 13.62 14.37
C ALA A 89 19.44 14.49 13.26
N TRP A 90 20.26 14.92 12.30
CA TRP A 90 19.78 15.63 11.11
C TRP A 90 18.89 14.74 10.24
N ILE A 91 19.25 13.47 10.05
CA ILE A 91 18.44 12.51 9.30
C ILE A 91 17.11 12.25 10.01
N ALA A 92 17.13 11.96 11.31
CA ALA A 92 15.91 11.70 12.09
C ALA A 92 14.98 12.92 12.11
N LYS A 93 15.53 14.12 12.31
CA LYS A 93 14.77 15.37 12.21
C LYS A 93 14.20 15.57 10.80
N GLY A 94 14.97 15.31 9.75
CA GLY A 94 14.52 15.39 8.37
C GLY A 94 13.36 14.44 8.09
N MET A 95 13.41 13.21 8.60
CA MET A 95 12.34 12.23 8.46
C MET A 95 11.06 12.68 9.18
N ALA A 96 11.18 13.18 10.41
CA ALA A 96 10.05 13.72 11.17
C ALA A 96 9.39 14.93 10.52
N LEU A 97 10.17 15.77 9.81
CA LEU A 97 9.67 16.96 9.11
C LEU A 97 9.11 16.68 7.71
N ARG A 98 9.28 15.46 7.17
CA ARG A 98 8.95 15.15 5.77
C ARG A 98 7.53 15.56 5.38
N SER A 99 6.56 15.21 6.22
CA SER A 99 5.14 15.55 6.00
C SER A 99 4.76 16.97 6.42
N PRO A 100 5.09 17.46 7.65
CA PRO A 100 4.63 18.79 8.08
C PRO A 100 5.37 19.95 7.40
N GLU A 101 6.67 19.81 7.12
CA GLU A 101 7.52 20.87 6.58
C GLU A 101 8.58 20.31 5.61
N PRO A 102 8.22 19.97 4.36
CA PRO A 102 9.12 19.33 3.41
C PRO A 102 10.36 20.18 3.06
N THR A 103 10.23 21.51 3.09
CA THR A 103 11.38 22.43 2.88
C THR A 103 12.41 22.30 4.00
N SER A 104 11.94 22.27 5.26
CA SER A 104 12.78 22.08 6.44
C SER A 104 13.39 20.67 6.48
N ALA A 105 12.62 19.66 6.05
CA ALA A 105 13.11 18.28 5.90
C ALA A 105 14.27 18.19 4.90
N ARG A 106 14.10 18.79 3.71
CA ARG A 106 15.15 18.87 2.69
C ARG A 106 16.41 19.54 3.22
N ALA A 107 16.26 20.66 3.94
CA ALA A 107 17.40 21.36 4.55
C ALA A 107 18.16 20.49 5.56
N CYS A 108 17.45 19.66 6.33
CA CYS A 108 18.07 18.70 7.26
C CYS A 108 18.90 17.64 6.51
N PHE A 109 18.36 17.06 5.44
CA PHE A 109 19.11 16.08 4.63
C PHE A 109 20.29 16.72 3.89
N ASP A 110 20.12 17.92 3.34
CA ASP A 110 21.22 18.66 2.71
C ASP A 110 22.32 18.99 3.73
N ARG A 111 21.96 19.29 4.99
CA ARG A 111 22.93 19.48 6.08
C ARG A 111 23.66 18.19 6.44
N ALA A 112 22.93 17.07 6.55
CA ALA A 112 23.51 15.74 6.79
C ALA A 112 24.52 15.36 5.69
N ILE A 113 24.17 15.57 4.41
CA ILE A 113 25.06 15.34 3.26
C ILE A 113 26.27 16.27 3.28
N ALA A 114 26.10 17.53 3.72
CA ALA A 114 27.21 18.47 3.82
C ALA A 114 28.23 18.09 4.91
N ILE A 115 27.78 17.41 5.98
CA ILE A 115 28.64 16.87 7.02
C ILE A 115 29.31 15.57 6.54
N GLU A 116 28.53 14.65 5.97
CA GLU A 116 29.02 13.40 5.39
C GLU A 116 28.38 13.11 4.04
N GLU A 117 29.13 13.38 2.97
CA GLU A 117 28.65 13.19 1.59
C GLU A 117 28.30 11.72 1.28
N ARG A 118 28.93 10.79 2.00
CA ARG A 118 28.79 9.34 1.82
C ARG A 118 27.65 8.71 2.64
N SER A 119 26.82 9.51 3.31
CA SER A 119 25.67 8.99 4.06
C SER A 119 24.54 8.51 3.12
N ALA A 120 24.45 7.19 2.93
CA ALA A 120 23.38 6.59 2.13
C ALA A 120 21.98 6.90 2.66
N ALA A 121 21.82 6.94 3.99
CA ALA A 121 20.55 7.27 4.65
C ALA A 121 20.11 8.73 4.42
N ALA A 122 21.05 9.68 4.36
CA ALA A 122 20.72 11.06 4.04
C ALA A 122 20.27 11.22 2.57
N TRP A 123 20.94 10.55 1.63
CA TRP A 123 20.51 10.51 0.23
C TRP A 123 19.15 9.83 0.06
N TYR A 124 18.88 8.77 0.81
CA TYR A 124 17.56 8.13 0.85
C TYR A 124 16.47 9.10 1.32
N GLY A 125 16.68 9.78 2.44
CA GLY A 125 15.75 10.78 2.97
C GLY A 125 15.48 11.93 1.98
N LYS A 126 16.53 12.41 1.30
CA LYS A 126 16.40 13.39 0.23
C LYS A 126 15.57 12.87 -0.96
N GLY A 127 15.76 11.60 -1.32
CA GLY A 127 14.95 10.92 -2.35
C GLY A 127 13.47 10.85 -1.98
N LEU A 128 13.16 10.52 -0.71
CA LEU A 128 11.79 10.50 -0.21
C LEU A 128 11.12 11.88 -0.28
N VAL A 129 11.82 12.96 0.14
CA VAL A 129 11.26 14.32 0.04
C VAL A 129 11.02 14.73 -1.42
N ALA A 130 11.94 14.37 -2.32
CA ALA A 130 11.77 14.62 -3.75
C ALA A 130 10.59 13.82 -4.33
N LEU A 131 10.39 12.58 -3.88
CA LEU A 131 9.27 11.73 -4.27
C LEU A 131 7.93 12.33 -3.86
N ASP A 132 7.82 12.79 -2.61
CA ASP A 132 6.63 13.47 -2.07
C ASP A 132 6.34 14.77 -2.83
N ALA A 133 7.37 15.44 -3.35
CA ALA A 133 7.28 16.62 -4.20
C ALA A 133 7.03 16.32 -5.70
N GLN A 134 6.80 15.05 -6.07
CA GLN A 134 6.62 14.59 -7.46
C GLN A 134 7.82 14.91 -8.39
N GLN A 135 9.03 14.98 -7.82
CA GLN A 135 10.26 15.24 -8.55
C GLN A 135 10.99 13.92 -8.87
N ASP A 136 10.39 13.14 -9.75
CA ASP A 136 10.77 11.74 -10.02
C ASP A 136 12.24 11.56 -10.41
N ASN A 137 12.77 12.41 -11.27
CA ASN A 137 14.17 12.33 -11.68
C ASN A 137 15.11 12.62 -10.50
N THR A 138 14.81 13.65 -9.70
CA THR A 138 15.60 13.99 -8.51
C THR A 138 15.55 12.88 -7.46
N ALA A 139 14.38 12.27 -7.27
CA ALA A 139 14.21 11.14 -6.36
C ALA A 139 15.02 9.92 -6.83
N LEU A 140 14.96 9.60 -8.13
CA LEU A 140 15.71 8.49 -8.71
C LEU A 140 17.21 8.70 -8.59
N ASP A 141 17.71 9.91 -8.87
CA ASP A 141 19.12 10.26 -8.69
C ASP A 141 19.58 10.08 -7.23
N ALA A 142 18.76 10.53 -6.28
CA ALA A 142 19.05 10.38 -4.86
C ALA A 142 19.07 8.90 -4.42
N PHE A 143 18.13 8.08 -4.88
CA PHE A 143 18.13 6.64 -4.59
C PHE A 143 19.30 5.91 -5.29
N ASN A 144 19.67 6.30 -6.51
CA ASN A 144 20.86 5.77 -7.18
C ASN A 144 22.14 6.10 -6.41
N ARG A 145 22.25 7.32 -5.87
CA ARG A 145 23.38 7.69 -5.00
C ARG A 145 23.39 6.89 -3.71
N SER A 146 22.25 6.75 -3.05
CA SER A 146 22.12 5.96 -1.83
C SER A 146 22.54 4.50 -2.02
N THR A 147 22.00 3.83 -3.05
CA THR A 147 22.33 2.42 -3.38
C THR A 147 23.77 2.21 -3.84
N HIS A 148 24.40 3.22 -4.45
CA HIS A 148 25.82 3.15 -4.80
C HIS A 148 26.75 3.34 -3.59
N LEU A 149 26.34 4.19 -2.63
CA LEU A 149 27.11 4.45 -1.42
C LEU A 149 27.02 3.29 -0.43
N ASP A 150 25.84 2.72 -0.27
CA ASP A 150 25.60 1.53 0.55
C ASP A 150 24.72 0.52 -0.22
N PRO A 151 25.35 -0.49 -0.86
CA PRO A 151 24.63 -1.56 -1.55
C PRO A 151 23.78 -2.43 -0.62
N ASP A 152 24.05 -2.46 0.68
CA ASP A 152 23.30 -3.28 1.65
C ASP A 152 22.12 -2.50 2.28
N PHE A 153 21.87 -1.26 1.83
CA PHE A 153 20.76 -0.44 2.32
C PHE A 153 19.44 -0.76 1.59
N ALA A 154 18.79 -1.85 2.02
CA ALA A 154 17.54 -2.36 1.44
C ALA A 154 16.42 -1.32 1.21
N PRO A 155 16.15 -0.35 2.12
CA PRO A 155 15.09 0.64 1.90
C PRO A 155 15.26 1.45 0.61
N SER A 156 16.49 1.81 0.25
CA SER A 156 16.76 2.54 -1.00
C SER A 156 16.52 1.71 -2.24
N TRP A 157 16.85 0.42 -2.21
CA TRP A 157 16.54 -0.49 -3.31
C TRP A 157 15.04 -0.65 -3.52
N LEU A 158 14.28 -0.78 -2.42
CA LEU A 158 12.83 -0.91 -2.46
C LEU A 158 12.16 0.34 -3.06
N GLU A 159 12.50 1.53 -2.56
CA GLU A 159 11.92 2.78 -3.07
C GLU A 159 12.39 3.11 -4.49
N ARG A 160 13.64 2.79 -4.84
CA ARG A 160 14.12 2.84 -6.23
C ARG A 160 13.28 1.95 -7.14
N GLY A 161 13.00 0.70 -6.73
CA GLY A 161 12.17 -0.23 -7.49
C GLY A 161 10.74 0.27 -7.68
N ARG A 162 10.11 0.79 -6.62
CA ARG A 162 8.75 1.37 -6.67
C ARG A 162 8.68 2.56 -7.62
N LEU A 163 9.67 3.46 -7.56
CA LEU A 163 9.75 4.61 -8.46
C LEU A 163 9.95 4.17 -9.92
N LEU A 164 10.85 3.20 -10.17
CA LEU A 164 11.08 2.66 -11.51
C LEU A 164 9.85 1.96 -12.08
N LEU A 165 9.09 1.25 -11.25
CA LEU A 165 7.82 0.64 -11.62
C LEU A 165 6.81 1.70 -12.06
N ARG A 166 6.69 2.81 -11.31
CA ARG A 166 5.83 3.95 -11.67
C ARG A 166 6.27 4.64 -12.97
N LEU A 167 7.58 4.67 -13.23
CA LEU A 167 8.16 5.18 -14.47
C LEU A 167 8.14 4.16 -15.63
N GLU A 168 7.44 3.03 -15.45
CA GLU A 168 7.32 1.94 -16.43
C GLU A 168 8.66 1.30 -16.85
N ARG A 169 9.71 1.48 -16.04
CA ARG A 169 11.04 0.88 -16.24
C ARG A 169 11.11 -0.47 -15.54
N TYR A 170 10.32 -1.41 -16.04
CA TYR A 170 10.05 -2.68 -15.35
C TYR A 170 11.28 -3.57 -15.14
N ASP A 171 12.19 -3.67 -16.13
CA ASP A 171 13.43 -4.44 -15.98
C ASP A 171 14.31 -3.89 -14.84
N ASP A 172 14.56 -2.58 -14.84
CA ASP A 172 15.34 -1.92 -13.79
C ASP A 172 14.67 -2.04 -12.41
N ALA A 173 13.33 -1.99 -12.38
CA ALA A 173 12.55 -2.18 -11.16
C ALA A 173 12.76 -3.58 -10.58
N THR A 174 12.71 -4.63 -11.42
CA THR A 174 12.96 -6.00 -10.96
C THR A 174 14.36 -6.19 -10.40
N ILE A 175 15.39 -5.59 -11.02
CA ILE A 175 16.76 -5.61 -10.49
C ILE A 175 16.82 -4.92 -9.12
N ALA A 176 16.13 -3.79 -8.96
CA ALA A 176 16.09 -3.10 -7.68
C ALA A 176 15.42 -3.95 -6.59
N PHE A 177 14.29 -4.59 -6.89
CA PHE A 177 13.61 -5.48 -5.96
C PHE A 177 14.43 -6.74 -5.65
N ASP A 178 15.12 -7.32 -6.64
CA ASP A 178 16.02 -8.46 -6.42
C ASP A 178 17.15 -8.11 -5.44
N ASN A 179 17.75 -6.92 -5.56
CA ASN A 179 18.76 -6.45 -4.60
C ASN A 179 18.15 -6.23 -3.20
N ALA A 180 16.96 -5.61 -3.11
CA ALA A 180 16.28 -5.45 -1.82
C ALA A 180 16.01 -6.80 -1.14
N LEU A 181 15.57 -7.79 -1.91
CA LEU A 181 15.26 -9.14 -1.44
C LEU A 181 16.50 -9.99 -1.15
N GLN A 182 17.64 -9.72 -1.78
CA GLN A 182 18.91 -10.34 -1.41
C GLN A 182 19.33 -9.93 0.01
N ILE A 183 19.02 -8.70 0.41
CA ILE A 183 19.34 -8.16 1.74
C ILE A 183 18.25 -8.55 2.75
N GLN A 184 16.98 -8.44 2.38
CA GLN A 184 15.81 -8.73 3.21
C GLN A 184 14.88 -9.74 2.52
N PRO A 185 15.22 -11.05 2.58
CA PRO A 185 14.46 -12.09 1.86
C PRO A 185 13.05 -12.32 2.42
N ASP A 186 12.77 -11.85 3.63
CA ASP A 186 11.49 -11.97 4.33
C ASP A 186 10.56 -10.74 4.15
N ASN A 187 10.95 -9.79 3.29
CA ASN A 187 10.13 -8.62 2.98
C ASN A 187 9.01 -8.98 1.98
N ALA A 188 7.81 -9.28 2.50
CA ALA A 188 6.66 -9.66 1.69
C ALA A 188 6.24 -8.57 0.69
N ASP A 189 6.30 -7.29 1.06
CA ASP A 189 5.95 -6.17 0.18
C ASP A 189 6.90 -6.10 -1.03
N ALA A 190 8.20 -6.33 -0.83
CA ALA A 190 9.18 -6.37 -1.91
C ALA A 190 8.90 -7.53 -2.90
N TRP A 191 8.45 -8.68 -2.40
CA TRP A 191 8.01 -9.80 -3.25
C TRP A 191 6.76 -9.47 -4.08
N ILE A 192 5.79 -8.76 -3.49
CA ILE A 192 4.59 -8.28 -4.23
C ILE A 192 5.00 -7.31 -5.33
N GLU A 193 5.79 -6.28 -5.01
CA GLU A 193 6.19 -5.26 -5.98
C GLU A 193 7.06 -5.83 -7.11
N ARG A 194 7.92 -6.80 -6.79
CA ARG A 194 8.63 -7.61 -7.81
C ARG A 194 7.66 -8.35 -8.72
N GLY A 195 6.66 -9.02 -8.15
CA GLY A 195 5.62 -9.71 -8.91
C GLY A 195 4.86 -8.75 -9.84
N ARG A 196 4.55 -7.53 -9.38
CA ARG A 196 3.86 -6.50 -10.18
C ARG A 196 4.71 -6.06 -11.37
N ALA A 197 6.00 -5.80 -11.17
CA ALA A 197 6.92 -5.47 -12.24
C ALA A 197 7.03 -6.61 -13.28
N LEU A 198 7.13 -7.86 -12.82
CA LEU A 198 7.15 -9.05 -13.70
C LEU A 198 5.85 -9.22 -14.48
N ALA A 199 4.70 -9.00 -13.84
CA ALA A 199 3.40 -9.09 -14.50
C ALA A 199 3.22 -8.00 -15.57
N ALA A 200 3.70 -6.78 -15.33
CA ALA A 200 3.71 -5.71 -16.32
C ALA A 200 4.56 -6.05 -17.56
N MET A 201 5.64 -6.82 -17.37
CA MET A 201 6.44 -7.40 -18.45
C MET A 201 5.85 -8.66 -19.09
N LYS A 202 4.60 -9.03 -18.73
CA LYS A 202 3.93 -10.26 -19.18
C LYS A 202 4.63 -11.56 -18.77
N ARG A 203 5.54 -11.50 -17.78
CA ARG A 203 6.24 -12.67 -17.22
C ARG A 203 5.41 -13.27 -16.07
N HIS A 204 4.18 -13.66 -16.38
CA HIS A 204 3.16 -14.01 -15.40
C HIS A 204 3.53 -15.23 -14.53
N ASP A 205 4.15 -16.26 -15.10
CA ASP A 205 4.55 -17.45 -14.32
C ASP A 205 5.55 -17.11 -13.19
N VAL A 206 6.53 -16.24 -13.48
CA VAL A 206 7.54 -15.80 -12.50
C VAL A 206 6.93 -14.80 -11.51
N ALA A 207 5.94 -14.00 -11.95
CA ALA A 207 5.18 -13.12 -11.08
C ALA A 207 4.40 -13.94 -10.04
N ILE A 208 3.72 -15.01 -10.46
CA ILE A 208 2.99 -15.94 -9.56
C ILE A 208 3.92 -16.49 -8.48
N THR A 209 5.12 -16.95 -8.84
CA THR A 209 6.10 -17.43 -7.85
C THR A 209 6.50 -16.34 -6.85
N SER A 210 6.56 -15.07 -7.28
CA SER A 210 6.87 -13.96 -6.37
C SER A 210 5.72 -13.70 -5.40
N TYR A 211 4.47 -13.75 -5.88
CA TYR A 211 3.30 -13.62 -5.03
C TYR A 211 3.14 -14.80 -4.05
N ASP A 212 3.41 -16.03 -4.49
CA ASP A 212 3.42 -17.21 -3.61
C ASP A 212 4.39 -17.01 -2.43
N LYS A 213 5.58 -16.45 -2.69
CA LYS A 213 6.54 -16.11 -1.64
C LYS A 213 6.03 -15.04 -0.68
N ALA A 214 5.39 -13.99 -1.20
CA ALA A 214 4.78 -12.97 -0.34
C ALA A 214 3.70 -13.57 0.58
N ILE A 215 2.80 -14.39 0.02
CA ILE A 215 1.73 -15.07 0.76
C ILE A 215 2.32 -15.96 1.86
N ASP A 216 3.32 -16.78 1.56
CA ASP A 216 3.96 -17.66 2.55
C ASP A 216 4.61 -16.88 3.70
N LEU A 217 5.14 -15.69 3.43
CA LEU A 217 5.76 -14.81 4.44
C LEU A 217 4.72 -14.06 5.30
N SER A 218 3.56 -13.71 4.73
CA SER A 218 2.56 -12.86 5.38
C SER A 218 1.37 -13.62 5.98
N ARG A 219 1.14 -14.89 5.61
CA ARG A 219 -0.10 -15.68 5.90
C ARG A 219 -0.66 -15.50 7.30
N ASP A 220 0.20 -15.53 8.32
CA ASP A 220 -0.20 -15.43 9.74
C ASP A 220 0.18 -14.10 10.39
N ARG A 221 0.92 -13.23 9.69
CA ARG A 221 1.49 -11.99 10.23
C ARG A 221 0.71 -10.76 9.80
N ASP A 222 0.31 -10.71 8.53
CA ASP A 222 -0.32 -9.55 7.92
C ASP A 222 -1.40 -10.00 6.94
N ARG A 223 -2.66 -9.86 7.36
CA ARG A 223 -3.82 -10.21 6.54
C ARG A 223 -3.98 -9.29 5.34
N VAL A 224 -3.60 -8.02 5.45
CA VAL A 224 -3.75 -7.02 4.38
C VAL A 224 -2.73 -7.32 3.27
N THR A 225 -1.48 -7.56 3.64
CA THR A 225 -0.44 -7.96 2.67
C THR A 225 -0.76 -9.31 2.04
N THR A 226 -1.27 -10.28 2.82
CA THR A 226 -1.70 -11.58 2.28
C THR A 226 -2.82 -11.42 1.26
N ALA A 227 -3.86 -10.63 1.58
CA ALA A 227 -4.95 -10.34 0.65
C ALA A 227 -4.46 -9.68 -0.64
N SER A 228 -3.61 -8.65 -0.52
CA SER A 228 -3.01 -7.95 -1.66
C SER A 228 -2.22 -8.88 -2.57
N ALA A 229 -1.43 -9.79 -1.98
CA ALA A 229 -0.66 -10.78 -2.73
C ALA A 229 -1.57 -11.81 -3.43
N GLU A 230 -2.62 -12.30 -2.77
CA GLU A 230 -3.61 -13.23 -3.35
C GLU A 230 -4.37 -12.59 -4.52
N PHE A 231 -4.77 -11.32 -4.41
CA PHE A 231 -5.41 -10.60 -5.53
C PHE A 231 -4.46 -10.44 -6.71
N ALA A 232 -3.21 -10.02 -6.45
CA ALA A 232 -2.21 -9.87 -7.50
C ALA A 232 -1.87 -11.21 -8.17
N ARG A 233 -1.84 -12.30 -7.39
CA ARG A 233 -1.69 -13.68 -7.87
C ARG A 233 -2.89 -14.11 -8.72
N GLY A 234 -4.12 -13.83 -8.29
CA GLY A 234 -5.34 -14.09 -9.05
C GLY A 234 -5.33 -13.43 -10.41
N ALA A 235 -4.93 -12.15 -10.47
CA ALA A 235 -4.78 -11.43 -11.74
C ALA A 235 -3.73 -12.06 -12.67
N ALA A 236 -2.58 -12.48 -12.12
CA ALA A 236 -1.54 -13.13 -12.91
C ALA A 236 -1.95 -14.54 -13.39
N LEU A 237 -2.66 -15.32 -12.56
CA LEU A 237 -3.24 -16.63 -12.93
C LEU A 237 -4.27 -16.49 -14.05
N ALA A 238 -5.11 -15.46 -14.00
CA ALA A 238 -6.08 -15.15 -15.04
C ALA A 238 -5.40 -14.82 -16.38
N ALA A 239 -4.24 -14.15 -16.35
CA ALA A 239 -3.47 -13.83 -17.55
C ALA A 239 -2.88 -15.07 -18.23
N VAL A 240 -2.57 -16.14 -17.48
CA VAL A 240 -2.11 -17.44 -18.01
C VAL A 240 -3.24 -18.45 -18.25
N ASN A 241 -4.50 -17.99 -18.29
CA ASN A 241 -5.70 -18.82 -18.48
C ASN A 241 -5.91 -19.94 -17.43
N ARG A 242 -5.40 -19.76 -16.21
CA ARG A 242 -5.69 -20.64 -15.07
C ARG A 242 -6.87 -20.09 -14.28
N SER A 243 -8.06 -20.16 -14.88
CA SER A 243 -9.28 -19.50 -14.38
C SER A 243 -9.73 -19.97 -13.00
N ASP A 244 -9.75 -21.28 -12.76
CA ASP A 244 -10.22 -21.82 -11.47
C ASP A 244 -9.25 -21.47 -10.33
N ASP A 245 -7.95 -21.53 -10.60
CA ASP A 245 -6.92 -21.11 -9.63
C ASP A 245 -6.98 -19.61 -9.35
N ALA A 246 -7.26 -18.80 -10.38
CA ALA A 246 -7.41 -17.36 -10.22
C ALA A 246 -8.63 -17.02 -9.35
N ILE A 247 -9.78 -17.65 -9.60
CA ILE A 247 -10.99 -17.47 -8.77
C ILE A 247 -10.71 -17.89 -7.31
N ALA A 248 -10.03 -19.02 -7.10
CA ALA A 248 -9.66 -19.47 -5.77
C ALA A 248 -8.73 -18.48 -5.05
N ALA A 249 -7.77 -17.86 -5.76
CA ALA A 249 -6.91 -16.82 -5.20
C ALA A 249 -7.73 -15.58 -4.79
N TYR A 250 -8.66 -15.13 -5.63
CA TYR A 250 -9.57 -14.03 -5.25
C TYR A 250 -10.45 -14.38 -4.04
N ASP A 251 -10.99 -15.60 -3.97
CA ASP A 251 -11.77 -16.05 -2.81
C ASP A 251 -10.93 -16.01 -1.53
N LEU A 252 -9.68 -16.51 -1.57
CA LEU A 252 -8.75 -16.45 -0.44
C LEU A 252 -8.42 -15.00 -0.02
N GLY A 253 -8.18 -14.11 -0.99
CA GLY A 253 -7.93 -12.70 -0.70
C GLY A 253 -9.12 -12.02 -0.01
N LEU A 254 -10.34 -12.33 -0.45
CA LEU A 254 -11.58 -11.81 0.14
C LEU A 254 -11.89 -12.39 1.53
N ASP A 255 -11.45 -13.60 1.84
CA ASP A 255 -11.52 -14.17 3.19
C ASP A 255 -10.64 -13.41 4.19
N HIS A 256 -9.52 -12.84 3.72
CA HIS A 256 -8.62 -12.01 4.51
C HIS A 256 -9.10 -10.56 4.65
N ASP A 257 -9.57 -9.97 3.53
CA ASP A 257 -10.12 -8.61 3.50
C ASP A 257 -11.32 -8.52 2.55
N ILE A 258 -12.52 -8.70 3.11
CA ILE A 258 -13.77 -8.63 2.38
C ILE A 258 -14.12 -7.20 1.94
N THR A 259 -13.43 -6.17 2.45
CA THR A 259 -13.70 -4.75 2.17
C THR A 259 -12.90 -4.19 0.99
N GLN A 260 -12.16 -5.03 0.26
CA GLN A 260 -11.48 -4.61 -0.96
C GLN A 260 -12.44 -4.68 -2.15
N LEU A 261 -12.92 -3.51 -2.59
CA LEU A 261 -13.81 -3.38 -3.75
C LEU A 261 -13.21 -3.98 -5.01
N ASP A 262 -11.93 -3.68 -5.29
CA ASP A 262 -11.23 -4.15 -6.49
C ASP A 262 -11.16 -5.68 -6.53
N GLY A 263 -10.95 -6.33 -5.38
CA GLY A 263 -10.96 -7.79 -5.28
C GLY A 263 -12.29 -8.42 -5.69
N HIS A 264 -13.42 -7.86 -5.22
CA HIS A 264 -14.76 -8.32 -5.63
C HIS A 264 -15.01 -8.06 -7.11
N ARG A 265 -14.64 -6.87 -7.59
CA ARG A 265 -14.84 -6.46 -8.98
C ARG A 265 -14.07 -7.36 -9.94
N ASP A 266 -12.77 -7.51 -9.72
CA ASP A 266 -11.88 -8.28 -10.60
C ASP A 266 -12.29 -9.76 -10.65
N ARG A 267 -12.69 -10.31 -9.51
CA ARG A 267 -13.25 -11.67 -9.42
C ARG A 267 -14.52 -11.81 -10.26
N CYS A 268 -15.45 -10.85 -10.20
CA CYS A 268 -16.69 -10.91 -10.98
C CYS A 268 -16.41 -10.76 -12.48
N LEU A 269 -15.53 -9.84 -12.87
CA LEU A 269 -15.10 -9.68 -14.27
C LEU A 269 -14.43 -10.94 -14.80
N LEU A 270 -13.65 -11.63 -13.96
CA LEU A 270 -13.04 -12.91 -14.30
C LEU A 270 -14.09 -13.99 -14.53
N LEU A 271 -15.08 -14.11 -13.64
CA LEU A 271 -16.20 -15.04 -13.79
C LEU A 271 -16.99 -14.77 -15.08
N GLU A 272 -17.22 -13.51 -15.43
CA GLU A 272 -17.85 -13.14 -16.70
C GLU A 272 -17.02 -13.53 -17.92
N ARG A 273 -15.70 -13.28 -17.88
CA ARG A 273 -14.77 -13.64 -18.97
C ARG A 273 -14.77 -15.15 -19.27
N PHE A 274 -14.98 -15.97 -18.24
CA PHE A 274 -15.07 -17.43 -18.35
C PHE A 274 -16.52 -17.95 -18.36
N GLU A 275 -17.50 -17.09 -18.69
CA GLU A 275 -18.91 -17.43 -18.88
C GLU A 275 -19.62 -18.04 -17.66
N ARG A 276 -19.05 -17.87 -16.45
CA ARG A 276 -19.65 -18.29 -15.17
C ARG A 276 -20.62 -17.23 -14.65
N PHE A 277 -21.60 -16.87 -15.47
CA PHE A 277 -22.47 -15.70 -15.27
C PHE A 277 -23.29 -15.73 -13.98
N ASP A 278 -23.83 -16.89 -13.58
CA ASP A 278 -24.60 -17.00 -12.32
C ASP A 278 -23.73 -16.74 -11.08
N ALA A 279 -22.48 -17.23 -11.10
CA ALA A 279 -21.53 -16.98 -10.03
C ALA A 279 -21.05 -15.51 -10.01
N ALA A 280 -20.90 -14.89 -11.18
CA ALA A 280 -20.60 -13.47 -11.29
C ALA A 280 -21.74 -12.62 -10.72
N LEU A 281 -23.00 -12.94 -11.05
CA LEU A 281 -24.16 -12.24 -10.55
C LEU A 281 -24.26 -12.30 -9.01
N LEU A 282 -24.06 -13.49 -8.44
CA LEU A 282 -24.01 -13.66 -6.98
C LEU A 282 -22.82 -12.91 -6.35
N GLY A 283 -21.71 -12.79 -7.07
CA GLY A 283 -20.57 -11.96 -6.67
C GLY A 283 -20.94 -10.47 -6.61
N TYR A 284 -21.62 -9.94 -7.62
CA TYR A 284 -22.11 -8.56 -7.60
C TYR A 284 -23.14 -8.33 -6.50
N ASP A 285 -24.05 -9.28 -6.25
CA ASP A 285 -25.00 -9.18 -5.16
C ASP A 285 -24.27 -9.05 -3.81
N ARG A 286 -23.21 -9.84 -3.58
CA ARG A 286 -22.37 -9.73 -2.37
C ARG A 286 -21.58 -8.42 -2.32
N ALA A 287 -21.05 -7.93 -3.43
CA ALA A 287 -20.34 -6.65 -3.44
C ALA A 287 -21.29 -5.49 -3.12
N LEU A 288 -22.52 -5.54 -3.63
CA LEU A 288 -23.55 -4.52 -3.40
C LEU A 288 -24.16 -4.53 -1.99
N THR A 289 -24.02 -5.62 -1.21
CA THR A 289 -24.36 -5.57 0.22
C THR A 289 -23.36 -4.73 1.01
N LEU A 290 -22.10 -4.68 0.58
CA LEU A 290 -21.04 -3.88 1.18
C LEU A 290 -21.06 -2.44 0.67
N TRP A 291 -21.27 -2.26 -0.63
CA TRP A 291 -21.30 -0.94 -1.29
C TRP A 291 -22.62 -0.71 -2.04
N PRO A 292 -23.73 -0.51 -1.32
CA PRO A 292 -25.06 -0.39 -1.93
C PRO A 292 -25.24 0.85 -2.81
N GLU A 293 -24.37 1.85 -2.66
CA GLU A 293 -24.41 3.11 -3.42
C GLU A 293 -23.38 3.15 -4.56
N HIS A 294 -22.57 2.09 -4.75
CA HIS A 294 -21.53 2.09 -5.77
C HIS A 294 -22.09 1.84 -7.17
N LEU A 295 -22.18 2.90 -7.97
CA LEU A 295 -22.84 2.86 -9.27
C LEU A 295 -22.19 1.90 -10.26
N ASP A 296 -20.85 1.83 -10.32
CA ASP A 296 -20.19 0.96 -11.31
C ASP A 296 -20.51 -0.53 -11.08
N LEU A 297 -20.73 -0.95 -9.82
CA LEU A 297 -21.14 -2.31 -9.50
C LEU A 297 -22.58 -2.56 -9.97
N TRP A 298 -23.47 -1.59 -9.79
CA TRP A 298 -24.83 -1.65 -10.34
C TRP A 298 -24.80 -1.69 -11.87
N PHE A 299 -23.96 -0.90 -12.54
CA PHE A 299 -23.83 -0.92 -14.00
C PHE A 299 -23.32 -2.27 -14.51
N ALA A 300 -22.26 -2.82 -13.90
CA ALA A 300 -21.71 -4.12 -14.25
C ALA A 300 -22.76 -5.23 -14.07
N ARG A 301 -23.44 -5.25 -12.92
CA ARG A 301 -24.55 -6.18 -12.64
C ARG A 301 -25.69 -6.07 -13.65
N GLY A 302 -26.09 -4.85 -14.00
CA GLY A 302 -27.16 -4.58 -14.97
C GLY A 302 -26.81 -5.06 -16.38
N ALA A 303 -25.56 -4.85 -16.81
CA ALA A 303 -25.06 -5.33 -18.08
C ALA A 303 -25.05 -6.87 -18.13
N LEU A 304 -24.62 -7.53 -17.04
CA LEU A 304 -24.64 -8.98 -16.90
C LEU A 304 -26.07 -9.55 -16.94
N LEU A 305 -27.03 -8.93 -16.24
CA LEU A 305 -28.44 -9.34 -16.30
C LEU A 305 -29.03 -9.23 -17.70
N CYS A 306 -28.63 -8.19 -18.45
CA CYS A 306 -29.01 -8.05 -19.86
C CYS A 306 -28.44 -9.18 -20.72
N LYS A 307 -27.16 -9.56 -20.51
CA LYS A 307 -26.52 -10.70 -21.20
C LYS A 307 -27.21 -12.02 -20.90
N LEU A 308 -27.64 -12.22 -19.66
CA LEU A 308 -28.46 -13.37 -19.21
C LEU A 308 -29.92 -13.34 -19.68
N ARG A 309 -30.35 -12.28 -20.40
CA ARG A 309 -31.73 -12.03 -20.81
C ARG A 309 -32.75 -11.96 -19.65
N ARG A 310 -32.29 -11.64 -18.44
CA ARG A 310 -33.11 -11.39 -17.25
C ARG A 310 -33.59 -9.94 -17.25
N HIS A 311 -34.34 -9.56 -18.29
CA HIS A 311 -34.65 -8.16 -18.60
C HIS A 311 -35.49 -7.45 -17.53
N GLU A 312 -36.40 -8.14 -16.84
CA GLU A 312 -37.16 -7.54 -15.74
C GLU A 312 -36.27 -7.19 -14.54
N GLU A 313 -35.32 -8.06 -14.20
CA GLU A 313 -34.36 -7.78 -13.13
C GLU A 313 -33.35 -6.71 -13.53
N ALA A 314 -32.95 -6.69 -14.81
CA ALA A 314 -32.13 -5.61 -15.35
C ALA A 314 -32.86 -4.26 -15.27
N LEU A 315 -34.18 -4.22 -15.52
CA LEU A 315 -34.97 -3.00 -15.38
C LEU A 315 -34.96 -2.52 -13.93
N ALA A 316 -35.25 -3.39 -12.97
CA ALA A 316 -35.18 -3.05 -11.54
C ALA A 316 -33.78 -2.57 -11.11
N ASN A 317 -32.72 -3.16 -11.70
CA ASN A 317 -31.34 -2.75 -11.49
C ASN A 317 -31.07 -1.33 -11.99
N TYR A 318 -31.50 -0.99 -13.21
CA TYR A 318 -31.34 0.37 -13.77
C TYR A 318 -32.28 1.39 -13.12
N ASP A 319 -33.46 0.97 -12.65
CA ASP A 319 -34.32 1.79 -11.79
C ASP A 319 -33.58 2.20 -10.52
N ARG A 320 -32.80 1.28 -9.91
CA ARG A 320 -31.99 1.59 -8.74
C ARG A 320 -30.88 2.60 -9.05
N ILE A 321 -30.21 2.48 -10.20
CA ILE A 321 -29.17 3.44 -10.63
C ILE A 321 -29.74 4.85 -10.74
N VAL A 322 -30.89 5.02 -11.41
CA VAL A 322 -31.49 6.36 -11.59
C VAL A 322 -32.10 6.91 -10.29
N GLN A 323 -32.44 6.05 -9.33
CA GLN A 323 -32.81 6.49 -7.98
C GLN A 323 -31.61 6.99 -7.18
N LEU A 324 -30.47 6.31 -7.27
CA LEU A 324 -29.22 6.71 -6.60
C LEU A 324 -28.64 7.99 -7.22
N GLN A 325 -28.65 8.07 -8.55
CA GLN A 325 -28.18 9.23 -9.29
C GLN A 325 -29.15 9.60 -10.43
N ALA A 326 -30.12 10.45 -10.12
CA ALA A 326 -31.10 10.95 -11.08
C ALA A 326 -30.46 11.73 -12.25
N THR A 327 -29.24 12.25 -12.07
CA THR A 327 -28.47 12.97 -13.09
C THR A 327 -27.59 12.07 -13.96
N SER A 328 -27.69 10.74 -13.84
CA SER A 328 -26.92 9.81 -14.68
C SER A 328 -27.59 9.64 -16.05
N SER A 329 -27.10 10.35 -17.07
CA SER A 329 -27.60 10.20 -18.45
C SER A 329 -27.43 8.76 -18.95
N GLU A 330 -26.30 8.12 -18.61
CA GLU A 330 -26.03 6.72 -18.93
C GLU A 330 -27.03 5.77 -18.25
N GLY A 331 -27.34 5.96 -16.97
CA GLY A 331 -28.31 5.14 -16.25
C GLY A 331 -29.70 5.17 -16.91
N TRP A 332 -30.16 6.36 -17.30
CA TRP A 332 -31.42 6.53 -18.03
C TRP A 332 -31.38 5.93 -19.44
N LEU A 333 -30.25 6.02 -20.14
CA LEU A 333 -30.07 5.44 -21.47
C LEU A 333 -30.10 3.90 -21.42
N GLN A 334 -29.43 3.29 -20.45
CA GLN A 334 -29.45 1.83 -20.27
C GLN A 334 -30.84 1.34 -19.85
N ARG A 335 -31.53 2.07 -18.95
CA ARG A 335 -32.93 1.82 -18.61
C ARG A 335 -33.83 1.83 -19.85
N CYS A 336 -33.67 2.82 -20.72
CA CYS A 336 -34.39 2.92 -21.99
C CYS A 336 -34.18 1.67 -22.85
N ALA A 337 -32.92 1.25 -23.04
CA ALA A 337 -32.58 0.09 -23.86
C ALA A 337 -33.20 -1.21 -23.33
N VAL A 338 -33.26 -1.40 -22.00
CA VAL A 338 -33.93 -2.56 -21.39
C VAL A 338 -35.45 -2.52 -21.61
N LEU A 339 -36.09 -1.36 -21.45
CA LEU A 339 -37.53 -1.19 -21.69
C LEU A 339 -37.94 -1.49 -23.13
N GLU A 340 -37.08 -1.17 -24.10
CA GLU A 340 -37.32 -1.56 -25.50
C GLU A 340 -37.36 -3.08 -25.68
N ARG A 341 -36.46 -3.81 -25.01
CA ARG A 341 -36.45 -5.28 -25.04
C ARG A 341 -37.65 -5.91 -24.36
N LEU A 342 -38.18 -5.26 -23.34
CA LEU A 342 -39.44 -5.63 -22.67
C LEU A 342 -40.67 -5.22 -23.48
N ASN A 343 -40.51 -4.62 -24.67
CA ASN A 343 -41.60 -4.10 -25.49
C ASN A 343 -42.47 -3.06 -24.76
N ARG A 344 -41.84 -2.18 -23.97
CA ARG A 344 -42.46 -1.06 -23.21
C ARG A 344 -42.07 0.31 -23.83
N PRO A 345 -42.52 0.62 -25.06
CA PRO A 345 -42.00 1.75 -25.84
C PRO A 345 -42.34 3.13 -25.27
N GLN A 346 -43.43 3.26 -24.51
CA GLN A 346 -43.83 4.53 -23.91
C GLN A 346 -42.86 4.94 -22.80
N GLU A 347 -42.55 4.02 -21.89
CA GLU A 347 -41.60 4.25 -20.80
C GLU A 347 -40.16 4.40 -21.33
N ALA A 348 -39.79 3.64 -22.36
CA ALA A 348 -38.50 3.80 -23.02
C ALA A 348 -38.31 5.24 -23.56
N ARG A 349 -39.35 5.81 -24.20
CA ARG A 349 -39.31 7.20 -24.68
C ARG A 349 -39.16 8.21 -23.55
N GLN A 350 -39.82 7.99 -22.42
CA GLN A 350 -39.69 8.85 -21.24
C GLN A 350 -38.25 8.81 -20.69
N SER A 351 -37.67 7.62 -20.52
CA SER A 351 -36.27 7.50 -20.06
C SER A 351 -35.27 8.15 -21.01
N PHE A 352 -35.47 7.99 -22.32
CA PHE A 352 -34.62 8.66 -23.30
C PHE A 352 -34.74 10.18 -23.23
N ALA A 353 -35.95 10.71 -23.10
CA ALA A 353 -36.16 12.16 -22.97
C ALA A 353 -35.47 12.73 -21.72
N ILE A 354 -35.47 11.99 -20.60
CA ILE A 354 -34.74 12.41 -19.39
C ILE A 354 -33.23 12.35 -19.63
N ALA A 355 -32.71 11.30 -20.27
CA ALA A 355 -31.30 11.20 -20.61
C ALA A 355 -30.83 12.38 -21.50
N GLU A 356 -31.62 12.75 -22.51
CA GLU A 356 -31.36 13.87 -23.41
C GLU A 356 -31.43 15.24 -22.71
N GLN A 357 -32.30 15.40 -21.71
CA GLN A 357 -32.34 16.61 -20.88
C GLN A 357 -31.08 16.77 -20.03
N ILE A 358 -30.53 15.66 -19.53
CA ILE A 358 -29.30 15.65 -18.72
C ILE A 358 -28.07 15.87 -19.60
N ASP A 359 -28.01 15.20 -20.74
CA ASP A 359 -26.93 15.35 -21.73
C ASP A 359 -27.51 15.62 -23.12
N PRO A 360 -27.63 16.91 -23.50
CA PRO A 360 -28.15 17.32 -24.81
C PRO A 360 -27.27 16.91 -25.99
N SER A 361 -26.06 16.38 -25.76
CA SER A 361 -25.20 15.87 -26.83
C SER A 361 -25.63 14.49 -27.34
N LEU A 362 -26.45 13.77 -26.57
CA LEU A 362 -26.99 12.46 -26.93
C LEU A 362 -27.87 12.55 -28.17
N LYS A 363 -27.53 11.76 -29.19
CA LYS A 363 -28.29 11.66 -30.44
C LYS A 363 -29.09 10.37 -30.46
N TYR A 364 -30.05 10.29 -31.38
CA TYR A 364 -30.81 9.06 -31.65
C TYR A 364 -29.91 7.84 -31.95
N GLY A 365 -28.69 8.06 -32.47
CA GLY A 365 -27.70 7.01 -32.67
C GLY A 365 -27.18 6.38 -31.37
N ASP A 366 -27.17 7.13 -30.27
CA ASP A 366 -26.66 6.65 -28.97
C ASP A 366 -27.67 5.73 -28.28
N ARG A 367 -28.97 5.93 -28.53
CA ARG A 367 -30.02 4.94 -28.21
C ARG A 367 -29.77 3.60 -28.90
N ARG A 368 -29.47 3.61 -30.21
CA ARG A 368 -29.14 2.38 -30.96
C ARG A 368 -27.84 1.75 -30.49
N LYS A 369 -26.84 2.56 -30.15
CA LYS A 369 -25.57 2.06 -29.61
C LYS A 369 -25.75 1.40 -28.25
N ALA A 370 -26.47 2.01 -27.31
CA ALA A 370 -26.80 1.40 -26.01
C ALA A 370 -27.61 0.10 -26.19
N PHE A 371 -28.56 0.10 -27.13
CA PHE A 371 -29.29 -1.11 -27.48
C PHE A 371 -28.36 -2.20 -28.04
N SER A 372 -27.35 -1.82 -28.84
CA SER A 372 -26.37 -2.75 -29.42
C SER A 372 -25.24 -3.17 -28.48
N SER A 373 -24.82 -2.33 -27.54
CA SER A 373 -23.76 -2.67 -26.57
C SER A 373 -24.22 -3.73 -25.58
N LEU A 374 -25.53 -3.76 -25.31
CA LEU A 374 -26.15 -4.85 -24.58
C LEU A 374 -26.35 -6.14 -25.44
N ASN A 375 -26.04 -6.12 -26.74
CA ASN A 375 -26.19 -7.25 -27.68
C ASN A 375 -24.86 -7.99 -27.98
N LEU A 376 -23.73 -7.61 -27.36
CA LEU A 376 -22.49 -8.39 -27.48
C LEU A 376 -22.56 -9.64 -26.59
N GLY A 377 -23.30 -10.63 -27.11
CA GLY A 377 -23.30 -12.03 -26.69
C GLY A 377 -22.50 -12.85 -27.67
#